data_AF-A0A1C0YJT8-F1
#
_entry.id   AF-A0A1C0YJT8-F1
#
_cell.length_a   1.000
_cell.length_b   1.000
_cell.length_c   1.000
_cell.angle_alpha   90.00
_cell.angle_beta   90.00
_cell.angle_gamma   90.00
#
_symmetry.space_group_name_H-M   'P 1'
#
loop_
_entity.id
_entity.type
_entity.pdbx_description
1 polymer ?
#
loop_
_entity_poly.entity_id
_entity_poly.type
_entity_poly.pdbx_seq_one_letter_code
_entity_poly.pdbx_strand_id
1 'polypeptide(L)'
;MNKKYTAVVATLLAGALALSPLQAKAFDDLATYDNTTQQAVQQLADAHIIRGTSPTTFSPKDAVTRGQVVKMLGKYLEEQGASVPSDWDERSRFSDISTTTTDRELLKYSAVVFETGVFIGNNGMLQAGGHLTRENVALVLNRLASYILQTTDLVGYMNEKQLTAHVTDVNVAKQEAQQAIQALNALQISNVDTFNPKGTVQRVHFASFLAKLLTTLTTIKEETILPEKPTAPKPDIEPTEPINPLPEIPVLPVIPEDEDEVIDEEEPVIVESAYIDDAQIVKVDGNRVTITHNTIGTQTFTIDSTLQTLFEQQQIWQEAIATLYIEEDVVVEVSAITIQHAGTAQHPVVIDGYYFDDATMITIQSQYATIQHFDAHYELLEVHAPKDAVYTIGAAEFSAIQGDGALAVTFTDIITSDVYIDAPDTTIEIAGAASVTSITLTHDAKITVQDGGILYDVYAEAPVQQLIVNGYIETVTVDTEEALTLRGTGVINQLFGAATTVYVEADGVTVEDVILTSDVEAVTVQ
;
A
#
# COMPACT_ATOMS: atom_id res chain seq x y z
N MET A 1 -13.88 13.85 34.95
CA MET A 1 -14.30 13.78 33.53
C MET A 1 -13.50 12.65 32.90
N ASN A 2 -14.12 11.48 32.81
CA ASN A 2 -13.49 10.28 32.25
C ASN A 2 -13.60 10.37 30.73
N LYS A 3 -12.48 10.60 30.04
CA LYS A 3 -12.41 10.37 28.59
C LYS A 3 -12.41 8.86 28.40
N LYS A 4 -13.46 8.36 27.75
CA LYS A 4 -13.56 6.98 27.29
C LYS A 4 -12.52 6.83 26.18
N TYR A 5 -11.44 6.10 26.46
CA TYR A 5 -10.57 5.59 25.41
C TYR A 5 -11.30 4.39 24.81
N THR A 6 -11.93 4.58 23.66
CA THR A 6 -12.38 3.48 22.83
C THR A 6 -11.12 2.69 22.47
N ALA A 7 -11.06 1.42 22.85
CA ALA A 7 -9.95 0.56 22.48
C ALA A 7 -9.91 0.48 20.96
N VAL A 8 -8.92 1.13 20.35
CA VAL A 8 -8.48 0.81 19.01
C VAL A 8 -7.85 -0.58 19.16
N VAL A 9 -8.55 -1.62 18.72
CA VAL A 9 -7.91 -2.91 18.47
C VAL A 9 -7.03 -2.65 17.26
N ALA A 10 -5.79 -2.27 17.52
CA ALA A 10 -4.78 -2.14 16.48
C ALA A 10 -4.39 -3.56 16.08
N THR A 11 -5.11 -4.14 15.11
CA THR A 11 -4.68 -5.35 14.42
C THR A 11 -3.41 -4.97 13.66
N LEU A 12 -2.26 -5.18 14.28
CA LEU A 12 -0.96 -4.75 13.80
C LEU A 12 -0.17 -5.95 13.30
N LEU A 13 0.14 -5.91 12.00
CA LEU A 13 1.28 -6.54 11.32
C LEU A 13 1.67 -7.93 11.86
N ALA A 14 1.01 -8.97 11.36
CA ALA A 14 1.59 -10.31 11.33
C ALA A 14 1.68 -10.92 9.92
N GLY A 15 1.13 -10.26 8.88
CA GLY A 15 1.14 -10.79 7.50
C GLY A 15 2.19 -10.18 6.53
N ALA A 16 2.62 -8.94 6.72
CA ALA A 16 3.25 -8.17 5.64
C ALA A 16 4.77 -8.32 5.45
N LEU A 17 5.39 -9.47 5.76
CA LEU A 17 6.81 -9.70 5.43
C LEU A 17 7.09 -10.94 4.57
N ALA A 18 6.05 -11.65 4.10
CA ALA A 18 6.20 -12.51 2.93
C ALA A 18 6.04 -11.67 1.65
N LEU A 19 6.97 -10.73 1.44
CA LEU A 19 7.04 -9.93 0.21
C LEU A 19 7.54 -10.82 -0.93
N SER A 20 6.64 -11.22 -1.82
CA SER A 20 7.01 -11.51 -3.21
C SER A 20 7.68 -10.26 -3.78
N PRO A 21 8.84 -10.34 -4.47
CA PRO A 21 9.43 -9.16 -5.07
C PRO A 21 8.58 -8.74 -6.26
N LEU A 22 7.59 -7.87 -6.05
CA LEU A 22 7.15 -6.96 -7.11
C LEU A 22 8.33 -6.03 -7.34
N GLN A 23 9.06 -6.26 -8.42
CA GLN A 23 10.22 -5.45 -8.77
C GLN A 23 9.73 -4.09 -9.27
N ALA A 24 9.37 -3.19 -8.35
CA ALA A 24 9.39 -1.77 -8.67
C ALA A 24 10.79 -1.44 -9.19
N LYS A 25 10.86 -0.74 -10.32
CA LYS A 25 12.13 -0.38 -10.94
C LYS A 25 12.91 0.44 -9.92
N ALA A 26 14.09 -0.05 -9.52
CA ALA A 26 14.94 0.64 -8.57
C ALA A 26 15.24 2.06 -9.05
N PHE A 27 15.22 3.04 -8.14
CA PHE A 27 15.57 4.42 -8.50
C PHE A 27 17.04 4.48 -8.97
N ASP A 28 17.27 5.02 -10.16
CA ASP A 28 18.58 5.01 -10.84
C ASP A 28 19.64 5.78 -10.04
N ASP A 29 19.22 6.84 -9.34
CA ASP A 29 20.08 7.70 -8.53
C ASP A 29 20.46 7.10 -7.16
N LEU A 30 20.01 5.87 -6.87
CA LEU A 30 20.42 5.09 -5.71
C LEU A 30 21.57 4.13 -6.00
N ALA A 31 21.96 3.92 -7.26
CA ALA A 31 22.97 2.93 -7.66
C ALA A 31 24.34 3.11 -6.97
N THR A 32 24.67 4.32 -6.48
CA THR A 32 25.92 4.60 -5.76
C THR A 32 25.86 4.34 -4.25
N TYR A 33 24.67 4.05 -3.70
CA TYR A 33 24.49 3.74 -2.28
C TYR A 33 24.68 2.24 -2.03
N ASP A 34 24.94 1.85 -0.78
CA ASP A 34 25.06 0.44 -0.42
C ASP A 34 23.71 -0.29 -0.54
N ASN A 35 23.76 -1.63 -0.69
CA ASN A 35 22.56 -2.45 -0.87
C ASN A 35 21.54 -2.30 0.26
N THR A 36 21.98 -2.11 1.51
CA THR A 36 21.05 -1.95 2.65
C THR A 36 20.30 -0.64 2.53
N THR A 37 20.97 0.43 2.11
CA THR A 37 20.32 1.72 1.84
C THR A 37 19.36 1.64 0.66
N GLN A 38 19.75 0.98 -0.44
CA GLN A 38 18.87 0.76 -1.60
C GLN A 38 17.63 -0.04 -1.19
N GLN A 39 17.79 -1.14 -0.47
CA GLN A 39 16.69 -1.97 0.04
C GLN A 39 15.77 -1.20 0.99
N ALA A 40 16.32 -0.37 1.87
CA ALA A 40 15.50 0.43 2.78
C ALA A 40 14.60 1.41 2.02
N VAL A 41 15.12 2.04 0.97
CA VAL A 41 14.31 2.93 0.12
C VAL A 41 13.29 2.11 -0.67
N GLN A 42 13.71 0.98 -1.25
CA GLN A 42 12.83 0.10 -2.03
C GLN A 42 11.67 -0.43 -1.18
N GLN A 43 11.95 -1.00 -0.01
CA GLN A 43 10.93 -1.54 0.91
C GLN A 43 9.88 -0.50 1.30
N LEU A 44 10.32 0.73 1.57
CA LEU A 44 9.39 1.81 1.91
C LEU A 44 8.62 2.32 0.68
N ALA A 45 9.19 2.21 -0.53
CA ALA A 45 8.51 2.55 -1.77
C ALA A 45 7.48 1.48 -2.16
N ASP A 46 7.83 0.20 -2.04
CA ASP A 46 6.95 -0.96 -2.23
C ASP A 46 5.78 -0.92 -1.24
N ALA A 47 6.05 -0.47 0.00
CA ALA A 47 5.02 -0.24 1.01
C ALA A 47 4.26 1.09 0.82
N HIS A 48 4.52 1.85 -0.25
CA HIS A 48 3.89 3.14 -0.56
C HIS A 48 4.07 4.26 0.49
N ILE A 49 4.99 4.06 1.44
CA ILE A 49 5.31 4.99 2.53
C ILE A 49 6.14 6.17 2.01
N ILE A 50 7.03 5.93 1.03
CA ILE A 50 7.82 6.97 0.39
C ILE A 50 7.69 6.88 -1.13
N ARG A 51 7.77 8.03 -1.81
CA ARG A 51 7.79 8.11 -3.28
C ARG A 51 9.02 8.83 -3.79
N GLY A 52 9.44 8.49 -5.01
CA GLY A 52 10.46 9.23 -5.75
C GLY A 52 10.04 10.66 -6.07
N THR A 53 10.99 11.48 -6.52
CA THR A 53 10.71 12.76 -7.16
C THR A 53 10.33 12.60 -8.64
N SER A 54 10.59 11.42 -9.20
CA SER A 54 10.05 10.89 -10.45
C SER A 54 9.95 9.36 -10.33
N PRO A 55 9.39 8.64 -11.32
CA PRO A 55 9.36 7.17 -11.31
C PRO A 55 10.75 6.52 -11.18
N THR A 56 11.79 7.16 -11.72
CA THR A 56 13.17 6.63 -11.73
C THR A 56 14.12 7.36 -10.78
N THR A 57 13.72 8.47 -10.16
CA THR A 57 14.60 9.32 -9.34
C THR A 57 14.08 9.47 -7.93
N PHE A 58 14.88 9.11 -6.92
CA PHE A 58 14.53 9.28 -5.51
C PHE A 58 14.94 10.64 -4.91
N SER A 59 15.94 11.29 -5.50
CA SER A 59 16.64 12.48 -5.00
C SER A 59 17.26 12.27 -3.61
N PRO A 60 18.13 11.27 -3.41
CA PRO A 60 18.58 10.82 -2.09
C PRO A 60 19.31 11.90 -1.28
N LYS A 61 19.97 12.85 -1.96
CA LYS A 61 20.78 13.92 -1.33
C LYS A 61 19.98 15.13 -0.90
N ASP A 62 18.73 15.25 -1.34
CA ASP A 62 17.90 16.41 -1.03
C ASP A 62 17.49 16.40 0.44
N ALA A 63 17.37 17.60 1.01
CA ALA A 63 16.90 17.76 2.36
C ALA A 63 15.39 17.48 2.45
N VAL A 64 14.96 16.60 3.37
CA VAL A 64 13.53 16.37 3.58
C VAL A 64 12.86 17.60 4.17
N THR A 65 11.72 17.98 3.59
CA THR A 65 10.87 19.00 4.17
C THR A 65 9.92 18.41 5.21
N ARG A 66 9.43 19.27 6.11
CA ARG A 66 8.46 18.88 7.13
C ARG A 66 7.15 18.43 6.50
N GLY A 67 6.71 19.07 5.42
CA GLY A 67 5.53 18.66 4.66
C GLY A 67 5.70 17.27 4.02
N GLN A 68 6.86 16.98 3.43
CA GLN A 68 7.12 15.64 2.88
C GLN A 68 7.04 14.55 3.96
N VAL A 69 7.67 14.76 5.13
CA VAL A 69 7.60 13.79 6.23
C VAL A 69 6.18 13.66 6.79
N VAL A 70 5.41 14.74 6.88
CA VAL A 70 4.00 14.67 7.30
C VAL A 70 3.18 13.83 6.33
N LYS A 71 3.36 14.00 5.02
CA LYS A 71 2.64 13.20 4.03
C LYS A 71 3.01 11.72 4.12
N MET A 72 4.30 11.41 4.18
CA MET A 72 4.80 10.02 4.34
C MET A 72 4.23 9.36 5.61
N LEU A 73 4.35 10.03 6.77
CA LEU A 73 3.92 9.46 8.04
C LEU A 73 2.41 9.45 8.21
N GLY A 74 1.70 10.46 7.71
CA GLY A 74 0.25 10.51 7.79
C GLY A 74 -0.40 9.45 6.91
N LYS A 75 0.12 9.25 5.68
CA LYS A 75 -0.30 8.17 4.79
C LYS A 75 -0.05 6.82 5.43
N TYR A 76 1.17 6.58 5.90
CA TYR A 76 1.50 5.36 6.63
C TYR A 76 0.57 5.15 7.83
N LEU A 77 0.32 6.17 8.67
CA LEU A 77 -0.57 6.02 9.81
C LEU A 77 -2.00 5.69 9.40
N GLU A 78 -2.53 6.33 8.35
CA GLU A 78 -3.83 6.01 7.78
C GLU A 78 -3.90 4.54 7.32
N GLU A 79 -2.90 4.08 6.55
CA GLU A 79 -2.76 2.67 6.13
C GLU A 79 -2.66 1.72 7.34
N GLN A 80 -2.11 2.18 8.47
CA GLN A 80 -2.07 1.44 9.73
C GLN A 80 -3.35 1.57 10.57
N GLY A 81 -4.44 2.07 9.98
CA GLY A 81 -5.75 2.19 10.63
C GLY A 81 -5.93 3.42 11.50
N ALA A 82 -5.03 4.41 11.44
CA ALA A 82 -5.27 5.70 12.09
C ALA A 82 -6.42 6.43 11.41
N SER A 83 -7.48 6.75 12.16
CA SER A 83 -8.63 7.43 11.60
C SER A 83 -8.27 8.82 11.08
N VAL A 84 -8.66 9.10 9.83
CA VAL A 84 -8.68 10.47 9.32
C VAL A 84 -9.79 11.24 10.03
N PRO A 85 -9.48 12.40 10.65
CA PRO A 85 -10.51 13.19 11.31
C PRO A 85 -11.57 13.62 10.31
N SER A 86 -12.85 13.43 10.60
CA SER A 86 -13.94 13.73 9.64
C SER A 86 -14.02 15.21 9.23
N ASP A 87 -13.47 16.12 10.04
CA ASP A 87 -13.37 17.56 9.80
C ASP A 87 -11.98 17.97 9.28
N TRP A 88 -11.20 17.05 8.70
CA TRP A 88 -9.81 17.31 8.25
C TRP A 88 -9.71 18.46 7.24
N ASP A 89 -10.72 18.62 6.40
CA ASP A 89 -10.82 19.66 5.38
C ASP A 89 -11.56 20.93 5.83
N GLU A 90 -12.31 20.85 6.92
CA GLU A 90 -13.06 21.98 7.50
C GLU A 90 -12.26 22.74 8.57
N ARG A 91 -11.30 22.08 9.23
CA ARG A 91 -10.51 22.65 10.32
C ARG A 91 -9.01 22.49 10.11
N SER A 92 -8.29 23.60 10.13
CA SER A 92 -6.83 23.58 10.15
C SER A 92 -6.26 23.12 11.49
N ARG A 93 -5.31 22.18 11.48
CA ARG A 93 -4.57 21.69 12.67
C ARG A 93 -3.29 22.45 12.93
N PHE A 94 -2.69 22.96 11.86
CA PHE A 94 -1.52 23.83 11.92
C PHE A 94 -1.87 25.17 11.28
N SER A 95 -1.66 26.27 11.99
CA SER A 95 -2.18 27.59 11.60
C SER A 95 -1.69 28.11 10.23
N ASP A 96 -0.62 27.52 9.68
CA ASP A 96 -0.05 27.84 8.38
C ASP A 96 -0.47 26.89 7.25
N ILE A 97 -1.36 25.93 7.52
CA ILE A 97 -1.97 25.04 6.53
C ILE A 97 -3.43 25.45 6.34
N SER A 98 -3.73 26.07 5.20
CA SER A 98 -5.09 26.51 4.86
C SER A 98 -5.99 25.32 4.55
N THR A 99 -7.25 25.36 4.99
CA THR A 99 -8.28 24.39 4.59
C THR A 99 -8.60 24.43 3.09
N THR A 100 -8.23 25.53 2.41
CA THR A 100 -8.37 25.72 0.96
C THR A 100 -7.05 25.52 0.20
N THR A 101 -6.03 24.93 0.82
CA THR A 101 -4.77 24.65 0.12
C THR A 101 -4.99 23.68 -1.04
N THR A 102 -4.21 23.83 -2.10
CA THR A 102 -4.18 22.92 -3.26
C THR A 102 -3.48 21.60 -2.93
N ASP A 103 -2.55 21.58 -1.97
CA ASP A 103 -1.93 20.34 -1.47
C ASP A 103 -2.88 19.65 -0.48
N ARG A 104 -3.94 19.02 -1.01
CA ARG A 104 -4.99 18.34 -0.24
C ARG A 104 -4.41 17.20 0.61
N GLU A 105 -3.42 16.49 0.05
CA GLU A 105 -2.67 15.43 0.71
C GLU A 105 -1.98 15.96 1.99
N LEU A 106 -1.30 17.11 1.89
CA LEU A 106 -0.68 17.77 3.04
C LEU A 106 -1.73 18.19 4.07
N LEU A 107 -2.87 18.74 3.65
CA LEU A 107 -3.94 19.12 4.58
C LEU A 107 -4.48 17.91 5.35
N LYS A 108 -4.88 16.84 4.64
CA LYS A 108 -5.38 15.59 5.21
C LYS A 108 -4.40 15.00 6.20
N TYR A 109 -3.16 14.78 5.75
CA TYR A 109 -2.16 14.12 6.58
C TYR A 109 -1.62 14.99 7.70
N SER A 110 -1.66 16.31 7.55
CA SER A 110 -1.39 17.21 8.68
C SER A 110 -2.42 17.04 9.80
N ALA A 111 -3.68 16.72 9.48
CA ALA A 111 -4.69 16.43 10.49
C ALA A 111 -4.42 15.07 11.17
N VAL A 112 -4.11 14.02 10.41
CA VAL A 112 -3.80 12.68 10.93
C VAL A 112 -2.61 12.72 11.90
N VAL A 113 -1.47 13.26 11.47
CA VAL A 113 -0.25 13.27 12.32
C VAL A 113 -0.40 14.18 13.55
N PHE A 114 -1.30 15.16 13.48
CA PHE A 114 -1.62 16.04 14.61
C PHE A 114 -2.47 15.32 15.65
N GLU A 115 -3.57 14.67 15.24
CA GLU A 115 -4.47 13.97 16.17
C GLU A 115 -3.82 12.73 16.78
N THR A 116 -2.96 12.04 16.03
CA THR A 116 -2.13 10.93 16.55
C THR A 116 -0.99 11.40 17.44
N GLY A 117 -0.66 12.70 17.43
CA GLY A 117 0.44 13.28 18.20
C GLY A 117 1.84 12.96 17.66
N VAL A 118 1.94 12.30 16.51
CA VAL A 118 3.23 11.98 15.86
C VAL A 118 3.97 13.25 15.43
N PHE A 119 3.23 14.30 15.07
CA PHE A 119 3.80 15.58 14.66
C PHE A 119 3.15 16.76 15.40
N ILE A 120 3.94 17.52 16.15
CA ILE A 120 3.44 18.60 17.04
C ILE A 120 3.59 20.00 16.41
N GLY A 121 4.43 20.15 15.39
CA GLY A 121 4.72 21.45 14.80
C GLY A 121 5.64 22.33 15.66
N ASN A 122 5.63 23.64 15.41
CA ASN A 122 6.38 24.65 16.16
C ASN A 122 5.46 25.86 16.39
N ASN A 123 5.10 26.15 17.65
CA ASN A 123 4.14 27.20 18.02
C ASN A 123 2.81 27.12 17.24
N GLY A 124 2.31 25.90 17.00
CA GLY A 124 1.08 25.66 16.24
C GLY A 124 1.23 25.73 14.71
N MET A 125 2.45 25.93 14.19
CA MET A 125 2.74 25.92 12.76
C MET A 125 3.41 24.62 12.32
N LEU A 126 3.04 24.09 11.16
CA LEU A 126 3.71 22.96 10.54
C LEU A 126 5.06 23.39 9.95
N GLN A 127 5.12 24.54 9.29
CA GLN A 127 6.24 25.04 8.49
C GLN A 127 6.62 24.04 7.39
N ALA A 128 5.66 23.70 6.53
CA ALA A 128 5.75 22.59 5.58
C ALA A 128 6.98 22.64 4.65
N GLY A 129 7.38 23.82 4.18
CA GLY A 129 8.58 23.99 3.34
C GLY A 129 9.91 23.97 4.11
N GLY A 130 9.89 24.01 5.44
CA GLY A 130 11.10 23.99 6.27
C GLY A 130 11.71 22.59 6.34
N HIS A 131 13.03 22.50 6.48
CA HIS A 131 13.72 21.21 6.59
C HIS A 131 13.73 20.66 8.03
N LEU A 132 13.79 19.33 8.15
CA LEU A 132 13.95 18.67 9.45
C LEU A 132 15.43 18.54 9.84
N THR A 133 15.71 18.84 11.11
CA THR A 133 16.98 18.51 11.76
C THR A 133 16.95 17.08 12.28
N ARG A 134 18.13 16.46 12.42
CA ARG A 134 18.27 15.07 12.88
C ARG A 134 17.69 14.85 14.28
N GLU A 135 17.84 15.82 15.19
CA GLU A 135 17.23 15.75 16.52
C GLU A 135 15.69 15.77 16.48
N ASN A 136 15.10 16.52 15.54
CA ASN A 136 13.65 16.58 15.41
C ASN A 136 13.10 15.29 14.76
N VAL A 137 13.86 14.66 13.84
CA VAL A 137 13.51 13.32 13.32
C VAL A 137 13.50 12.30 14.45
N ALA A 138 14.49 12.29 15.34
CA ALA A 138 14.50 11.37 16.48
C ALA A 138 13.25 11.49 17.36
N LEU A 139 12.81 12.72 17.64
CA LEU A 139 11.56 12.96 18.37
C LEU A 139 10.32 12.44 17.63
N VAL A 140 10.23 12.68 16.32
CA VAL A 140 9.09 12.22 15.50
C VAL A 140 9.04 10.69 15.45
N LEU A 141 10.19 10.03 15.23
CA LEU A 141 10.27 8.57 15.20
C LEU A 141 9.94 7.93 16.57
N ASN A 142 10.36 8.55 17.67
CA ASN A 142 9.95 8.09 19.01
C ASN A 142 8.45 8.23 19.24
N ARG A 143 7.81 9.31 18.77
CA ARG A 143 6.35 9.49 18.87
C ARG A 143 5.60 8.51 17.98
N LEU A 144 6.11 8.26 16.78
CA LEU A 144 5.58 7.23 15.88
C LEU A 144 5.63 5.85 16.56
N ALA A 145 6.76 5.49 17.17
CA ALA A 145 6.87 4.27 17.96
C ALA A 145 5.86 4.22 19.11
N SER A 146 5.72 5.33 19.86
CA SER A 146 4.73 5.43 20.95
C SER A 146 3.31 5.18 20.46
N TYR A 147 2.94 5.76 19.32
CA TYR A 147 1.64 5.55 18.71
C TYR A 147 1.44 4.10 18.25
N ILE A 148 2.45 3.51 17.61
CA ILE A 148 2.33 2.16 17.03
C ILE A 148 2.34 1.07 18.12
N LEU A 149 3.15 1.23 19.16
CA LEU A 149 3.29 0.23 20.21
C LEU A 149 2.21 0.36 21.28
N GLN A 150 1.63 1.55 21.47
CA GLN A 150 0.59 1.90 22.45
C GLN A 150 0.99 1.72 23.94
N THR A 151 1.90 0.81 24.27
CA THR A 151 2.32 0.43 25.62
C THR A 151 3.67 1.02 26.02
N THR A 152 4.52 1.35 25.04
CA THR A 152 5.86 1.88 25.25
C THR A 152 6.28 2.77 24.07
N ASP A 153 7.43 3.41 24.17
CA ASP A 153 8.13 4.09 23.08
C ASP A 153 9.58 3.59 22.99
N LEU A 154 10.41 4.13 22.09
CA LEU A 154 11.78 3.66 21.94
C LEU A 154 12.62 3.89 23.20
N VAL A 155 12.38 5.00 23.91
CA VAL A 155 13.08 5.34 25.15
C VAL A 155 12.65 4.40 26.28
N GLY A 156 11.36 4.15 26.42
CA GLY A 156 10.78 3.20 27.38
C GLY A 156 11.35 1.80 27.18
N TYR A 157 11.31 1.30 25.94
CA TYR A 157 11.85 -0.01 25.60
C TYR A 157 13.36 -0.12 25.85
N MET A 158 14.14 0.89 25.44
CA MET A 158 15.58 0.96 25.73
C MET A 158 15.87 0.88 27.24
N ASN A 159 15.12 1.62 28.06
CA ASN A 159 15.30 1.63 29.52
C ASN A 159 14.90 0.30 30.16
N GLU A 160 13.78 -0.30 29.73
CA GLU A 160 13.30 -1.58 30.22
C GLU A 160 14.32 -2.70 29.97
N LYS A 161 14.85 -2.76 28.74
CA LYS A 161 15.87 -3.74 28.33
C LYS A 161 17.29 -3.36 28.78
N GLN A 162 17.45 -2.23 29.46
CA GLN A 162 18.73 -1.70 29.96
C GLN A 162 19.81 -1.59 28.86
N LEU A 163 19.40 -1.22 27.65
CA LEU A 163 20.30 -1.09 26.50
C LEU A 163 21.16 0.17 26.65
N THR A 164 22.42 0.06 26.23
CA THR A 164 23.38 1.17 26.29
C THR A 164 23.60 1.78 24.92
N ALA A 165 23.51 3.11 24.84
CA ALA A 165 23.85 3.88 23.64
C ALA A 165 25.27 4.46 23.73
N HIS A 166 25.91 4.65 22.58
CA HIS A 166 27.14 5.42 22.45
C HIS A 166 26.97 6.54 21.41
N VAL A 167 26.66 7.74 21.89
CA VAL A 167 26.57 8.95 21.05
C VAL A 167 27.35 10.09 21.71
N THR A 168 28.44 10.47 21.09
CA THR A 168 29.46 11.40 21.62
C THR A 168 29.00 12.86 21.67
N ASP A 169 28.12 13.27 20.77
CA ASP A 169 27.63 14.64 20.61
C ASP A 169 26.17 14.83 21.04
N VAL A 170 25.60 13.87 21.80
CA VAL A 170 24.20 13.93 22.26
C VAL A 170 23.89 15.20 23.06
N ASN A 171 24.86 15.72 23.81
CA ASN A 171 24.70 16.93 24.62
C ASN A 171 24.53 18.21 23.77
N VAL A 172 24.81 18.16 22.47
CA VAL A 172 24.55 19.27 21.52
C VAL A 172 23.07 19.34 21.15
N ALA A 173 22.34 18.22 21.26
CA ALA A 173 20.92 18.17 20.95
C ALA A 173 20.08 18.96 21.96
N LYS A 174 18.86 19.34 21.56
CA LYS A 174 17.84 19.80 22.51
C LYS A 174 17.67 18.77 23.62
N GLN A 175 17.49 19.22 24.86
CA GLN A 175 17.35 18.35 26.03
C GLN A 175 16.28 17.27 25.83
N GLU A 176 15.12 17.64 25.29
CA GLU A 176 14.01 16.74 24.99
C GLU A 176 14.33 15.66 23.94
N ALA A 177 15.28 15.90 23.03
CA ALA A 177 15.66 14.97 21.97
C ALA A 177 16.77 13.99 22.39
N GLN A 178 17.49 14.26 23.49
CA GLN A 178 18.69 13.50 23.86
C GLN A 178 18.40 12.01 24.08
N GLN A 179 17.32 11.69 24.81
CA GLN A 179 16.96 10.30 25.07
C GLN A 179 16.47 9.58 23.81
N ALA A 180 15.71 10.26 22.94
CA ALA A 180 15.29 9.68 21.67
C ALA A 180 16.51 9.35 20.77
N ILE A 181 17.51 10.24 20.72
CA ILE A 181 18.76 10.00 19.98
C ILE A 181 19.51 8.78 20.55
N GLN A 182 19.58 8.66 21.88
CA GLN A 182 20.18 7.49 22.53
C GLN A 182 19.41 6.21 22.19
N ALA A 183 18.07 6.24 22.22
CA ALA A 183 17.26 5.10 21.87
C ALA A 183 17.46 4.66 20.41
N LEU A 184 17.53 5.60 19.46
CA LEU A 184 17.86 5.26 18.06
C LEU A 184 19.22 4.54 17.94
N ASN A 185 20.22 4.94 18.73
CA ASN A 185 21.53 4.30 18.73
C ASN A 185 21.52 2.92 19.42
N ALA A 186 20.94 2.84 20.61
CA ALA A 186 20.83 1.59 21.37
C ALA A 186 20.08 0.50 20.58
N LEU A 187 19.07 0.89 19.80
CA LEU A 187 18.25 0.00 18.97
C LEU A 187 18.78 -0.18 17.54
N GLN A 188 19.98 0.31 17.23
CA GLN A 188 20.63 0.18 15.92
C GLN A 188 19.86 0.83 14.74
N ILE A 189 18.84 1.64 15.00
CA ILE A 189 18.20 2.51 14.02
C ILE A 189 19.21 3.54 13.49
N SER A 190 20.09 4.02 14.38
CA SER A 190 21.33 4.73 14.05
C SER A 190 22.53 3.95 14.59
N ASN A 191 23.63 3.92 13.84
CA ASN A 191 24.86 3.21 14.25
C ASN A 191 26.09 4.14 14.28
N VAL A 192 25.89 5.46 14.31
CA VAL A 192 26.97 6.44 14.31
C VAL A 192 27.28 6.96 15.71
N ASP A 193 28.57 7.11 16.02
CA ASP A 193 29.04 7.70 17.29
C ASP A 193 28.84 9.21 17.34
N THR A 194 28.85 9.89 16.19
CA THR A 194 28.59 11.33 16.06
C THR A 194 27.28 11.51 15.31
N PHE A 195 26.23 11.86 16.04
CA PHE A 195 24.87 11.91 15.50
C PHE A 195 24.59 13.18 14.69
N ASN A 196 25.32 14.27 14.90
CA ASN A 196 25.08 15.59 14.31
C ASN A 196 23.62 16.09 14.50
N PRO A 197 23.16 16.35 15.74
CA PRO A 197 21.76 16.61 16.05
C PRO A 197 21.15 17.83 15.31
N LYS A 198 21.97 18.84 15.01
CA LYS A 198 21.54 20.09 14.36
C LYS A 198 21.56 20.04 12.83
N GLY A 199 22.19 19.02 12.24
CA GLY A 199 22.27 18.86 10.79
C GLY A 199 20.90 18.59 10.17
N THR A 200 20.73 19.02 8.93
CA THR A 200 19.56 18.71 8.11
C THR A 200 19.57 17.23 7.69
N VAL A 201 18.39 16.62 7.60
CA VAL A 201 18.24 15.22 7.18
C VAL A 201 18.05 15.14 5.67
N GLN A 202 18.80 14.27 5.01
CA GLN A 202 18.59 13.96 3.58
C GLN A 202 17.51 12.91 3.41
N ARG A 203 16.84 12.88 2.26
CA ARG A 203 15.78 11.91 1.92
C ARG A 203 16.19 10.47 2.17
N VAL A 204 17.39 10.10 1.72
CA VAL A 204 17.91 8.73 1.91
C VAL A 204 18.13 8.39 3.38
N HIS A 205 18.64 9.33 4.18
CA HIS A 205 18.84 9.09 5.61
C HIS A 205 17.52 8.98 6.37
N PHE A 206 16.49 9.75 5.98
CA PHE A 206 15.16 9.61 6.57
C PHE A 206 14.55 8.24 6.24
N ALA A 207 14.62 7.80 4.98
CA ALA A 207 14.17 6.47 4.56
C ALA A 207 14.89 5.36 5.34
N SER A 208 16.22 5.41 5.45
CA SER A 208 16.97 4.42 6.23
C SER A 208 16.57 4.39 7.71
N PHE A 209 16.29 5.54 8.33
CA PHE A 209 15.80 5.58 9.70
C PHE A 209 14.41 4.99 9.85
N LEU A 210 13.50 5.32 8.92
CA LEU A 210 12.12 4.84 8.96
C LEU A 210 12.05 3.33 8.73
N ALA A 211 12.76 2.79 7.73
CA ALA A 211 12.79 1.35 7.46
C ALA A 211 13.28 0.57 8.69
N LYS A 212 14.42 0.98 9.26
CA LYS A 212 14.96 0.35 10.47
C LYS A 212 14.03 0.49 11.67
N LEU A 213 13.36 1.63 11.81
CA LEU A 213 12.36 1.80 12.86
C LEU A 213 11.26 0.76 12.69
N LEU A 214 10.65 0.66 11.51
CA LEU A 214 9.53 -0.25 11.28
C LEU A 214 9.92 -1.72 11.55
N THR A 215 11.09 -2.16 11.07
CA THR A 215 11.64 -3.47 11.41
C THR A 215 11.79 -3.65 12.92
N THR A 216 12.33 -2.65 13.62
CA THR A 216 12.50 -2.68 15.08
C THR A 216 11.16 -2.78 15.80
N LEU A 217 10.14 -2.04 15.35
CA LEU A 217 8.82 -2.06 15.96
C LEU A 217 8.11 -3.40 15.80
N THR A 218 8.29 -4.10 14.67
CA THR A 218 7.81 -5.47 14.48
C THR A 218 8.43 -6.41 15.52
N THR A 219 9.76 -6.37 15.68
CA THR A 219 10.45 -7.19 16.69
C THR A 219 9.97 -6.89 18.11
N ILE A 220 9.83 -5.60 18.46
CA ILE A 220 9.34 -5.20 19.79
C ILE A 220 7.92 -5.73 20.02
N LYS A 221 7.04 -5.64 19.02
CA LYS A 221 5.68 -6.17 19.15
C LYS A 221 5.68 -7.66 19.38
N GLU A 222 6.38 -8.44 18.55
CA GLU A 222 6.48 -9.89 18.69
C GLU A 222 6.95 -10.30 20.10
N GLU A 223 7.93 -9.61 20.67
CA GLU A 223 8.37 -9.83 22.06
C GLU A 223 7.27 -9.56 23.11
N THR A 224 6.33 -8.65 22.83
CA THR A 224 5.23 -8.31 23.74
C THR A 224 3.99 -9.22 23.61
N ILE A 225 3.82 -9.94 22.49
CA ILE A 225 2.69 -10.86 22.25
C ILE A 225 2.98 -12.29 22.71
N LEU A 226 4.26 -12.67 22.77
CA LEU A 226 4.68 -13.94 23.32
C LEU A 226 4.55 -13.90 24.85
N PRO A 227 3.85 -14.84 25.51
CA PRO A 227 3.84 -14.90 26.96
C PRO A 227 5.28 -15.03 27.45
N GLU A 228 5.64 -14.28 28.51
CA GLU A 228 6.91 -14.47 29.21
C GLU A 228 7.10 -15.97 29.42
N LYS A 229 8.11 -16.54 28.74
CA LYS A 229 8.51 -17.93 28.99
C LYS A 229 8.70 -18.02 30.50
N PRO A 230 8.07 -19.00 31.20
CA PRO A 230 8.20 -19.10 32.65
C PRO A 230 9.67 -19.04 33.00
N THR A 231 10.07 -17.98 33.70
CA THR A 231 11.41 -17.92 34.28
C THR A 231 11.56 -19.18 35.09
N ALA A 232 12.55 -20.01 34.74
CA ALA A 232 12.85 -21.22 35.48
C ALA A 232 12.83 -20.90 36.98
N PRO A 233 12.21 -21.73 37.83
CA PRO A 233 12.18 -21.48 39.26
C PRO A 233 13.61 -21.23 39.70
N LYS A 234 13.81 -20.10 40.38
CA LYS A 234 15.04 -19.82 41.12
C LYS A 234 15.33 -21.08 41.95
N PRO A 235 16.53 -21.68 41.93
CA PRO A 235 16.79 -22.93 42.61
C PRO A 235 16.39 -22.79 44.07
N ASP A 236 15.37 -23.55 44.47
CA ASP A 236 14.91 -23.61 45.85
C ASP A 236 16.04 -24.13 46.71
N ILE A 237 16.28 -23.43 47.82
CA ILE A 237 17.21 -23.84 48.85
C ILE A 237 16.65 -25.13 49.46
N GLU A 238 17.41 -26.22 49.30
CA GLU A 238 17.12 -27.56 49.77
C GLU A 238 16.76 -27.59 51.27
N PRO A 239 15.55 -28.02 51.65
CA PRO A 239 15.24 -28.35 53.04
C PRO A 239 15.74 -29.76 53.33
N THR A 240 16.59 -29.89 54.35
CA THR A 240 17.11 -31.15 54.87
C THR A 240 16.02 -32.14 55.28
N GLU A 241 16.22 -33.42 54.89
CA GLU A 241 15.38 -34.59 55.19
C GLU A 241 15.01 -34.77 56.67
N PRO A 242 13.92 -35.52 56.97
CA PRO A 242 14.20 -36.81 57.60
C PRO A 242 13.29 -38.00 57.20
N ILE A 243 13.96 -39.12 56.91
CA ILE A 243 13.76 -40.51 57.40
C ILE A 243 12.36 -41.15 57.27
N ASN A 244 12.28 -42.16 56.39
CA ASN A 244 11.21 -43.18 56.30
C ASN A 244 11.49 -44.39 57.24
N PRO A 245 10.52 -45.27 57.61
CA PRO A 245 10.29 -46.46 56.76
C PRO A 245 8.89 -47.14 56.77
N LEU A 246 8.49 -47.66 55.58
CA LEU A 246 7.88 -48.97 55.17
C LEU A 246 6.79 -49.71 56.01
N PRO A 247 6.00 -50.70 55.46
CA PRO A 247 6.16 -51.49 54.21
C PRO A 247 4.90 -51.80 53.34
N GLU A 248 5.17 -52.47 52.20
CA GLU A 248 4.34 -53.11 51.14
C GLU A 248 3.32 -54.17 51.61
N ILE A 249 2.33 -54.58 50.75
CA ILE A 249 2.06 -55.95 50.17
C ILE A 249 1.03 -55.84 48.97
N PRO A 250 0.61 -56.89 48.19
CA PRO A 250 1.09 -57.29 46.84
C PRO A 250 0.03 -57.38 45.68
N VAL A 251 0.53 -57.84 44.52
CA VAL A 251 0.03 -58.03 43.12
C VAL A 251 -1.09 -59.08 42.88
N LEU A 252 -1.82 -58.99 41.73
CA LEU A 252 -2.13 -60.03 40.67
C LEU A 252 -3.47 -59.73 39.92
N PRO A 253 -3.82 -60.36 38.74
CA PRO A 253 -3.15 -60.50 37.44
C PRO A 253 -4.05 -60.13 36.20
N VAL A 254 -3.49 -60.28 34.99
CA VAL A 254 -4.04 -60.05 33.62
C VAL A 254 -4.96 -61.19 33.12
N ILE A 255 -5.85 -60.93 32.13
CA ILE A 255 -6.22 -61.79 30.94
C ILE A 255 -7.08 -60.98 29.91
N PRO A 256 -7.06 -61.30 28.59
CA PRO A 256 -7.35 -60.39 27.47
C PRO A 256 -8.57 -60.78 26.57
N GLU A 257 -8.68 -60.06 25.43
CA GLU A 257 -9.43 -60.31 24.17
C GLU A 257 -10.91 -59.90 24.10
N ASP A 258 -11.22 -59.00 23.15
CA ASP A 258 -11.94 -59.36 21.92
C ASP A 258 -11.77 -58.25 20.86
N GLU A 259 -11.31 -58.65 19.68
CA GLU A 259 -11.24 -57.85 18.45
C GLU A 259 -12.60 -57.87 17.76
N ASP A 260 -13.18 -56.69 17.50
CA ASP A 260 -14.21 -56.53 16.47
C ASP A 260 -13.68 -55.52 15.43
N GLU A 261 -13.48 -56.04 14.23
CA GLU A 261 -13.03 -55.37 13.02
C GLU A 261 -14.17 -54.46 12.51
N VAL A 262 -14.05 -53.15 12.74
CA VAL A 262 -14.95 -52.14 12.16
C VAL A 262 -14.31 -51.62 10.88
N ILE A 263 -15.06 -51.74 9.79
CA ILE A 263 -14.77 -51.14 8.49
C ILE A 263 -14.89 -49.62 8.66
N ASP A 264 -13.77 -48.90 8.63
CA ASP A 264 -13.78 -47.44 8.52
C ASP A 264 -14.34 -47.07 7.14
N GLU A 265 -15.57 -46.55 7.14
CA GLU A 265 -16.00 -45.62 6.10
C GLU A 265 -15.06 -44.41 6.17
N GLU A 266 -14.49 -43.96 5.04
CA GLU A 266 -13.63 -42.77 5.03
C GLU A 266 -14.38 -41.60 5.68
N GLU A 267 -13.97 -41.24 6.90
CA GLU A 267 -14.48 -40.05 7.57
C GLU A 267 -14.17 -38.83 6.70
N PRO A 268 -15.11 -37.87 6.57
CA PRO A 268 -14.83 -36.64 5.85
C PRO A 268 -13.61 -35.98 6.47
N VAL A 269 -12.65 -35.58 5.63
CA VAL A 269 -11.46 -34.83 6.05
C VAL A 269 -11.95 -33.52 6.65
N ILE A 270 -12.03 -33.45 7.98
CA ILE A 270 -12.33 -32.21 8.70
C ILE A 270 -11.11 -31.30 8.53
N VAL A 271 -11.27 -30.23 7.76
CA VAL A 271 -10.24 -29.19 7.67
C VAL A 271 -10.31 -28.38 8.95
N GLU A 272 -9.41 -28.65 9.91
CA GLU A 272 -9.38 -27.97 11.22
C GLU A 272 -9.20 -26.45 11.05
N SER A 273 -8.23 -26.04 10.23
CA SER A 273 -8.21 -24.73 9.56
C SER A 273 -7.16 -24.76 8.44
N ALA A 274 -7.39 -24.12 7.29
CA ALA A 274 -6.41 -24.07 6.21
C ALA A 274 -6.63 -22.88 5.25
N TYR A 275 -5.53 -22.36 4.71
CA TYR A 275 -5.56 -21.55 3.49
C TYR A 275 -5.60 -22.49 2.28
N ILE A 276 -6.55 -22.25 1.39
CA ILE A 276 -6.67 -22.92 0.10
C ILE A 276 -6.42 -21.89 -0.99
N ASP A 277 -5.18 -21.89 -1.47
CA ASP A 277 -4.78 -21.10 -2.63
C ASP A 277 -5.27 -21.79 -3.93
N ASP A 278 -5.35 -21.02 -5.01
CA ASP A 278 -5.71 -21.52 -6.35
C ASP A 278 -7.04 -22.33 -6.39
N ALA A 279 -8.01 -21.97 -5.52
CA ALA A 279 -9.32 -22.61 -5.48
C ALA A 279 -10.17 -22.16 -6.67
N GLN A 280 -10.48 -23.09 -7.59
CA GLN A 280 -11.38 -22.80 -8.70
C GLN A 280 -12.83 -22.83 -8.20
N ILE A 281 -13.54 -21.71 -8.31
CA ILE A 281 -14.94 -21.62 -7.89
C ILE A 281 -15.83 -22.25 -8.97
N VAL A 282 -16.49 -23.35 -8.61
CA VAL A 282 -17.37 -24.10 -9.53
C VAL A 282 -18.80 -23.59 -9.46
N LYS A 283 -19.28 -23.36 -8.23
CA LYS A 283 -20.67 -22.97 -8.00
C LYS A 283 -20.81 -22.26 -6.65
N VAL A 284 -21.64 -21.21 -6.62
CA VAL A 284 -22.16 -20.61 -5.38
C VAL A 284 -23.67 -20.85 -5.34
N ASP A 285 -24.17 -21.44 -4.25
CA ASP A 285 -25.60 -21.79 -4.07
C ASP A 285 -26.06 -21.43 -2.65
N GLY A 286 -26.68 -20.26 -2.52
CA GLY A 286 -27.05 -19.71 -1.22
C GLY A 286 -25.82 -19.51 -0.33
N ASN A 287 -25.81 -20.14 0.85
CA ASN A 287 -24.71 -20.06 1.81
C ASN A 287 -23.63 -21.14 1.61
N ARG A 288 -23.56 -21.76 0.42
CA ARG A 288 -22.57 -22.79 0.12
C ARG A 288 -21.77 -22.44 -1.12
N VAL A 289 -20.47 -22.71 -1.09
CA VAL A 289 -19.58 -22.60 -2.24
C VAL A 289 -18.96 -23.96 -2.53
N THR A 290 -19.03 -24.38 -3.79
CA THR A 290 -18.34 -25.56 -4.30
C THR A 290 -17.07 -25.10 -5.04
N ILE A 291 -15.92 -25.62 -4.61
CA ILE A 291 -14.62 -25.34 -5.22
C ILE A 291 -14.00 -26.62 -5.76
N THR A 292 -13.07 -26.49 -6.70
CA THR A 292 -12.14 -27.55 -7.10
C THR A 292 -10.71 -27.09 -6.86
N HIS A 293 -9.91 -27.92 -6.21
CA HIS A 293 -8.50 -27.65 -5.94
C HIS A 293 -7.66 -28.92 -6.15
N ASN A 294 -6.40 -28.75 -6.56
CA ASN A 294 -5.53 -29.86 -6.98
C ASN A 294 -5.29 -30.89 -5.88
N THR A 295 -5.20 -30.46 -4.63
CA THR A 295 -4.88 -31.34 -3.49
C THR A 295 -6.12 -31.99 -2.87
N ILE A 296 -7.22 -31.24 -2.78
CA ILE A 296 -8.40 -31.66 -2.02
C ILE A 296 -9.58 -32.08 -2.89
N GLY A 297 -9.42 -32.03 -4.22
CA GLY A 297 -10.46 -32.35 -5.19
C GLY A 297 -11.58 -31.31 -5.19
N THR A 298 -12.78 -31.75 -5.55
CA THR A 298 -13.98 -30.92 -5.51
C THR A 298 -14.65 -31.07 -4.15
N GLN A 299 -14.80 -29.96 -3.43
CA GLN A 299 -15.44 -29.92 -2.10
C GLN A 299 -16.44 -28.77 -2.01
N THR A 300 -17.35 -28.86 -1.03
CA THR A 300 -18.38 -27.84 -0.81
C THR A 300 -18.37 -27.37 0.63
N PHE A 301 -18.09 -26.09 0.81
CA PHE A 301 -17.97 -25.42 2.09
C PHE A 301 -19.19 -24.54 2.36
N THR A 302 -19.44 -24.26 3.64
CA THR A 302 -20.40 -23.23 4.04
C THR A 302 -19.72 -21.87 3.96
N ILE A 303 -20.48 -20.81 3.73
CA ILE A 303 -19.98 -19.43 3.65
C ILE A 303 -20.34 -18.72 4.95
N ASP A 304 -19.36 -18.07 5.59
CA ASP A 304 -19.60 -17.24 6.76
C ASP A 304 -20.59 -16.12 6.43
N SER A 305 -21.41 -15.75 7.42
CA SER A 305 -22.44 -14.71 7.26
C SER A 305 -21.91 -13.35 6.80
N THR A 306 -20.67 -13.01 7.18
CA THR A 306 -20.02 -11.75 6.81
C THR A 306 -19.70 -11.68 5.31
N LEU A 307 -19.39 -12.82 4.68
CA LEU A 307 -19.05 -12.91 3.25
C LEU A 307 -20.26 -13.10 2.33
N GLN A 308 -21.47 -13.27 2.88
CA GLN A 308 -22.65 -13.60 2.06
C GLN A 308 -22.93 -12.56 0.97
N THR A 309 -22.78 -11.27 1.27
CA THR A 309 -23.03 -10.19 0.29
C THR A 309 -22.06 -10.21 -0.89
N LEU A 310 -20.81 -10.63 -0.65
CA LEU A 310 -19.81 -10.85 -1.69
C LEU A 310 -20.12 -12.10 -2.51
N PHE A 311 -20.48 -13.21 -1.87
CA PHE A 311 -20.82 -14.45 -2.56
C PHE A 311 -22.15 -14.37 -3.35
N GLU A 312 -23.03 -13.42 -3.02
CA GLU A 312 -24.22 -13.10 -3.82
C GLU A 312 -23.87 -12.49 -5.20
N GLN A 313 -22.66 -11.97 -5.40
CA GLN A 313 -22.18 -11.44 -6.68
C GLN A 313 -21.83 -12.57 -7.66
N GLN A 314 -22.83 -13.28 -8.18
CA GLN A 314 -22.62 -14.50 -8.98
C GLN A 314 -21.75 -14.33 -10.23
N GLN A 315 -21.63 -13.12 -10.78
CA GLN A 315 -20.81 -12.88 -11.98
C GLN A 315 -19.31 -12.95 -11.70
N ILE A 316 -18.84 -12.41 -10.57
CA ILE A 316 -17.40 -12.36 -10.26
C ILE A 316 -16.83 -13.74 -9.92
N TRP A 317 -17.69 -14.67 -9.51
CA TRP A 317 -17.31 -16.03 -9.11
C TRP A 317 -17.30 -17.04 -10.26
N GLN A 318 -17.83 -16.69 -11.43
CA GLN A 318 -17.81 -17.58 -12.59
C GLN A 318 -16.38 -17.73 -13.10
N GLU A 319 -15.87 -18.97 -13.08
CA GLU A 319 -14.50 -19.27 -13.51
C GLU A 319 -13.42 -18.57 -12.67
N ALA A 320 -13.79 -18.05 -11.50
CA ALA A 320 -12.86 -17.36 -10.62
C ALA A 320 -11.89 -18.35 -9.97
N ILE A 321 -10.68 -17.84 -9.71
CA ILE A 321 -9.67 -18.51 -8.90
C ILE A 321 -9.53 -17.69 -7.63
N ALA A 322 -9.63 -18.32 -6.46
CA ALA A 322 -9.60 -17.62 -5.19
C ALA A 322 -8.61 -18.24 -4.21
N THR A 323 -8.14 -17.42 -3.28
CA THR A 323 -7.49 -17.88 -2.05
C THR A 323 -8.46 -17.72 -0.90
N LEU A 324 -8.80 -18.83 -0.26
CA LEU A 324 -9.84 -18.89 0.77
C LEU A 324 -9.25 -19.37 2.08
N TYR A 325 -9.63 -18.73 3.19
CA TYR A 325 -9.38 -19.29 4.52
C TYR A 325 -10.61 -20.06 5.00
N ILE A 326 -10.40 -21.32 5.35
CA ILE A 326 -11.45 -22.26 5.76
C ILE A 326 -11.18 -22.70 7.20
N GLU A 327 -12.18 -22.53 8.06
CA GLU A 327 -12.21 -23.03 9.44
C GLU A 327 -13.43 -23.93 9.61
N GLU A 328 -13.25 -25.16 10.10
CA GLU A 328 -14.36 -26.09 10.39
C GLU A 328 -15.39 -26.21 9.25
N ASP A 329 -14.92 -26.36 8.00
CA ASP A 329 -15.72 -26.41 6.76
C ASP A 329 -16.51 -25.13 6.40
N VAL A 330 -16.15 -23.99 7.00
CA VAL A 330 -16.70 -22.66 6.71
C VAL A 330 -15.64 -21.78 6.07
N VAL A 331 -15.94 -21.20 4.91
CA VAL A 331 -15.15 -20.11 4.33
C VAL A 331 -15.39 -18.87 5.16
N VAL A 332 -14.37 -18.43 5.88
CA VAL A 332 -14.43 -17.28 6.80
C VAL A 332 -13.71 -16.06 6.24
N GLU A 333 -12.86 -16.23 5.22
CA GLU A 333 -12.16 -15.15 4.55
C GLU A 333 -11.95 -15.44 3.05
N VAL A 334 -11.93 -14.38 2.23
CA VAL A 334 -11.43 -14.38 0.86
C VAL A 334 -10.19 -13.48 0.83
N SER A 335 -9.00 -14.09 0.84
CA SER A 335 -7.74 -13.33 0.87
C SER A 335 -7.33 -12.85 -0.52
N ALA A 336 -7.71 -13.58 -1.59
CA ALA A 336 -7.48 -13.15 -2.96
C ALA A 336 -8.53 -13.69 -3.94
N ILE A 337 -8.76 -12.97 -5.03
CA ILE A 337 -9.62 -13.40 -6.14
C ILE A 337 -9.06 -12.92 -7.50
N THR A 338 -8.97 -13.84 -8.45
CA THR A 338 -8.79 -13.55 -9.87
C THR A 338 -10.12 -13.72 -10.59
N ILE A 339 -10.67 -12.62 -11.08
CA ILE A 339 -11.96 -12.57 -11.77
C ILE A 339 -11.72 -12.77 -13.27
N GLN A 340 -12.10 -13.94 -13.78
CA GLN A 340 -11.83 -14.35 -15.16
C GLN A 340 -13.07 -14.39 -16.05
N HIS A 341 -14.28 -14.29 -15.45
CA HIS A 341 -15.50 -14.30 -16.23
C HIS A 341 -15.43 -13.22 -17.31
N ALA A 342 -15.58 -13.62 -18.58
CA ALA A 342 -15.34 -12.70 -19.69
C ALA A 342 -16.35 -11.54 -19.73
N GLY A 343 -17.60 -11.76 -19.31
CA GLY A 343 -18.69 -10.80 -19.55
C GLY A 343 -18.97 -10.59 -21.04
N THR A 344 -19.83 -9.62 -21.36
CA THR A 344 -20.13 -9.21 -22.75
C THR A 344 -20.31 -7.71 -22.84
N ALA A 345 -20.22 -7.12 -24.03
CA ALA A 345 -20.45 -5.69 -24.22
C ALA A 345 -21.83 -5.19 -23.71
N GLN A 346 -22.86 -6.04 -23.70
CA GLN A 346 -24.20 -5.68 -23.17
C GLN A 346 -24.36 -5.96 -21.67
N HIS A 347 -23.56 -6.89 -21.15
CA HIS A 347 -23.60 -7.34 -19.75
C HIS A 347 -22.14 -7.52 -19.30
N PRO A 348 -21.41 -6.42 -19.04
CA PRO A 348 -20.06 -6.51 -18.50
C PRO A 348 -20.12 -7.11 -17.09
N VAL A 349 -19.00 -7.69 -16.65
CA VAL A 349 -18.84 -8.13 -15.27
C VAL A 349 -18.75 -6.89 -14.39
N VAL A 350 -19.72 -6.71 -13.50
CA VAL A 350 -19.69 -5.61 -12.54
C VAL A 350 -18.86 -6.03 -11.34
N ILE A 351 -17.79 -5.29 -11.09
CA ILE A 351 -16.82 -5.50 -10.02
C ILE A 351 -16.90 -4.25 -9.15
N ASP A 352 -17.50 -4.40 -7.98
CA ASP A 352 -17.84 -3.29 -7.09
C ASP A 352 -17.09 -3.46 -5.77
N GLY A 353 -16.22 -2.50 -5.45
CA GLY A 353 -15.38 -2.50 -4.26
C GLY A 353 -16.19 -2.66 -2.96
N TYR A 354 -17.42 -2.16 -2.88
CA TYR A 354 -18.21 -2.24 -1.63
C TYR A 354 -18.43 -3.65 -1.07
N TYR A 355 -18.22 -4.70 -1.87
CA TYR A 355 -18.38 -6.09 -1.42
C TYR A 355 -17.09 -6.72 -0.89
N PHE A 356 -15.93 -6.11 -1.10
CA PHE A 356 -14.64 -6.67 -0.71
C PHE A 356 -14.20 -6.12 0.65
N ASP A 357 -13.38 -6.90 1.37
CA ASP A 357 -12.65 -6.41 2.54
C ASP A 357 -11.37 -5.70 2.06
N ASP A 358 -10.86 -4.77 2.86
CA ASP A 358 -9.69 -3.94 2.52
C ASP A 358 -8.40 -4.76 2.37
N ALA A 359 -8.39 -6.02 2.80
CA ALA A 359 -7.27 -6.96 2.70
C ALA A 359 -7.41 -7.99 1.57
N THR A 360 -8.48 -7.93 0.76
CA THR A 360 -8.67 -8.87 -0.36
C THR A 360 -7.89 -8.40 -1.58
N MET A 361 -6.91 -9.20 -2.02
CA MET A 361 -6.20 -8.95 -3.28
C MET A 361 -7.09 -9.27 -4.48
N ILE A 362 -7.29 -8.32 -5.39
CA ILE A 362 -8.22 -8.47 -6.52
C ILE A 362 -7.46 -8.30 -7.83
N THR A 363 -7.53 -9.33 -8.67
CA THR A 363 -6.98 -9.33 -10.02
C THR A 363 -8.11 -9.45 -11.04
N ILE A 364 -8.20 -8.49 -11.97
CA ILE A 364 -9.21 -8.48 -13.04
C ILE A 364 -8.60 -8.99 -14.33
N GLN A 365 -9.20 -10.04 -14.89
CA GLN A 365 -8.86 -10.64 -16.19
C GLN A 365 -10.08 -10.76 -17.13
N SER A 366 -11.20 -10.15 -16.77
CA SER A 366 -12.43 -10.11 -17.58
C SER A 366 -12.20 -9.40 -18.92
N GLN A 367 -12.90 -9.84 -19.97
CA GLN A 367 -12.89 -9.18 -21.28
C GLN A 367 -13.72 -7.87 -21.26
N TYR A 368 -14.89 -7.89 -20.62
CA TYR A 368 -15.80 -6.77 -20.48
C TYR A 368 -16.10 -6.56 -19.00
N ALA A 369 -15.68 -5.44 -18.43
CA ALA A 369 -15.83 -5.18 -17.00
C ALA A 369 -16.32 -3.75 -16.72
N THR A 370 -17.05 -3.61 -15.62
CA THR A 370 -17.36 -2.33 -15.00
C THR A 370 -16.75 -2.34 -13.61
N ILE A 371 -15.83 -1.42 -13.35
CA ILE A 371 -15.07 -1.30 -12.11
C ILE A 371 -15.55 -0.06 -11.38
N GLN A 372 -15.96 -0.18 -10.12
CA GLN A 372 -16.51 0.94 -9.36
C GLN A 372 -16.28 0.80 -7.84
N HIS A 373 -16.26 1.95 -7.14
CA HIS A 373 -16.13 2.07 -5.69
C HIS A 373 -14.86 1.45 -5.10
N PHE A 374 -13.75 1.59 -5.82
CA PHE A 374 -12.41 1.21 -5.34
C PHE A 374 -11.61 2.41 -4.81
N ASP A 375 -12.22 3.60 -4.71
CA ASP A 375 -11.61 4.85 -4.25
C ASP A 375 -11.34 4.88 -2.74
N ALA A 376 -11.94 3.97 -1.98
CA ALA A 376 -11.76 3.85 -0.53
C ALA A 376 -11.00 2.58 -0.10
N HIS A 377 -10.57 1.74 -1.05
CA HIS A 377 -9.84 0.51 -0.75
C HIS A 377 -8.33 0.74 -0.67
N TYR A 378 -7.71 0.18 0.37
CA TYR A 378 -6.31 0.44 0.73
C TYR A 378 -5.30 -0.50 0.05
N GLU A 379 -5.76 -1.55 -0.63
CA GLU A 379 -4.93 -2.47 -1.41
C GLU A 379 -5.27 -2.39 -2.89
N LEU A 380 -4.23 -2.50 -3.73
CA LEU A 380 -4.28 -2.08 -5.13
C LEU A 380 -5.04 -3.10 -5.99
N LEU A 381 -6.03 -2.60 -6.73
CA LEU A 381 -6.67 -3.36 -7.79
C LEU A 381 -5.69 -3.61 -8.95
N GLU A 382 -5.41 -4.87 -9.23
CA GLU A 382 -4.59 -5.27 -10.37
C GLU A 382 -5.47 -5.56 -11.58
N VAL A 383 -5.16 -4.96 -12.73
CA VAL A 383 -5.91 -5.17 -13.97
C VAL A 383 -4.97 -5.75 -15.03
N HIS A 384 -5.23 -7.00 -15.41
CA HIS A 384 -4.55 -7.72 -16.49
C HIS A 384 -5.56 -7.95 -17.62
N ALA A 385 -5.69 -6.93 -18.46
CA ALA A 385 -6.67 -6.88 -19.51
C ALA A 385 -6.31 -7.84 -20.65
N PRO A 386 -7.17 -8.82 -20.97
CA PRO A 386 -6.96 -9.64 -22.15
C PRO A 386 -7.04 -8.77 -23.42
N LYS A 387 -6.51 -9.29 -24.53
CA LYS A 387 -6.59 -8.59 -25.81
C LYS A 387 -8.05 -8.24 -26.18
N ASP A 388 -8.25 -7.02 -26.68
CA ASP A 388 -9.53 -6.43 -27.08
C ASP A 388 -10.48 -6.15 -25.89
N ALA A 389 -9.94 -6.02 -24.66
CA ALA A 389 -10.75 -5.76 -23.46
C ALA A 389 -11.41 -4.39 -23.48
N VAL A 390 -12.58 -4.29 -22.84
CA VAL A 390 -13.40 -3.08 -22.77
C VAL A 390 -13.86 -2.84 -21.34
N TYR A 391 -13.38 -1.74 -20.74
CA TYR A 391 -13.64 -1.40 -19.36
C TYR A 391 -14.37 -0.07 -19.21
N THR A 392 -15.34 -0.05 -18.30
CA THR A 392 -15.92 1.16 -17.76
C THR A 392 -15.44 1.32 -16.32
N ILE A 393 -14.85 2.46 -15.99
CA ILE A 393 -14.19 2.70 -14.71
C ILE A 393 -14.85 3.91 -14.04
N GLY A 394 -15.54 3.66 -12.93
CA GLY A 394 -16.00 4.68 -11.99
C GLY A 394 -14.90 5.02 -10.98
N ALA A 395 -15.26 5.47 -9.77
CA ALA A 395 -14.30 5.81 -8.73
C ALA A 395 -13.43 4.58 -8.36
N ALA A 396 -12.11 4.69 -8.56
CA ALA A 396 -11.18 3.58 -8.36
C ALA A 396 -9.71 4.05 -8.24
N GLU A 397 -8.91 3.29 -7.49
CA GLU A 397 -7.44 3.36 -7.47
C GLU A 397 -6.84 2.04 -7.98
N PHE A 398 -5.78 2.12 -8.78
CA PHE A 398 -5.15 0.97 -9.45
C PHE A 398 -3.64 0.98 -9.25
N SER A 399 -3.01 -0.21 -9.26
CA SER A 399 -1.55 -0.32 -9.46
C SER A 399 -1.17 0.14 -10.87
N ALA A 400 -1.80 -0.50 -11.85
CA ALA A 400 -1.61 -0.32 -13.29
C ALA A 400 -2.72 -1.07 -14.02
N ILE A 401 -3.00 -0.65 -15.25
CA ILE A 401 -3.80 -1.40 -16.21
C ILE A 401 -2.85 -1.96 -17.26
N GLN A 402 -2.55 -3.26 -17.17
CA GLN A 402 -1.70 -3.96 -18.13
C GLN A 402 -2.60 -4.64 -19.16
N GLY A 403 -2.30 -4.49 -20.45
CA GLY A 403 -3.11 -5.09 -21.52
C GLY A 403 -2.27 -5.96 -22.45
N ASP A 404 -2.78 -7.16 -22.74
CA ASP A 404 -2.18 -8.11 -23.69
C ASP A 404 -2.39 -7.72 -25.18
N GLY A 405 -3.06 -6.60 -25.44
CA GLY A 405 -3.44 -6.14 -26.77
C GLY A 405 -4.26 -4.86 -26.72
N ALA A 406 -5.06 -4.63 -27.77
CA ALA A 406 -5.96 -3.48 -27.84
C ALA A 406 -6.84 -3.39 -26.59
N LEU A 407 -6.97 -2.19 -26.05
CA LEU A 407 -7.69 -1.91 -24.82
C LEU A 407 -8.59 -0.69 -25.00
N ALA A 408 -9.84 -0.79 -24.55
CA ALA A 408 -10.74 0.35 -24.46
C ALA A 408 -11.11 0.63 -23.00
N VAL A 409 -10.88 1.86 -22.55
CA VAL A 409 -11.20 2.30 -21.19
C VAL A 409 -12.08 3.55 -21.24
N THR A 410 -13.21 3.51 -20.56
CA THR A 410 -14.09 4.67 -20.38
C THR A 410 -14.15 5.03 -18.90
N PHE A 411 -13.64 6.20 -18.53
CA PHE A 411 -13.75 6.75 -17.18
C PHE A 411 -15.06 7.52 -17.04
N THR A 412 -15.84 7.19 -16.02
CA THR A 412 -17.19 7.74 -15.79
C THR A 412 -17.32 8.56 -14.52
N ASP A 413 -16.29 8.62 -13.69
CA ASP A 413 -16.28 9.32 -12.40
C ASP A 413 -14.97 10.10 -12.15
N ILE A 414 -14.81 10.63 -10.95
CA ILE A 414 -13.62 11.34 -10.49
C ILE A 414 -12.54 10.32 -10.10
N ILE A 415 -11.38 10.41 -10.77
CA ILE A 415 -10.16 9.65 -10.46
C ILE A 415 -9.10 10.62 -9.92
N THR A 416 -8.82 10.51 -8.62
CA THR A 416 -7.88 11.39 -7.90
C THR A 416 -6.45 10.87 -7.86
N SER A 417 -6.24 9.64 -8.32
CA SER A 417 -4.96 8.96 -8.40
C SER A 417 -4.38 9.03 -9.82
N ASP A 418 -3.09 8.71 -9.94
CA ASP A 418 -2.42 8.56 -11.23
C ASP A 418 -2.78 7.19 -11.82
N VAL A 419 -3.20 7.16 -13.09
CA VAL A 419 -3.53 5.90 -13.77
C VAL A 419 -2.43 5.53 -14.74
N TYR A 420 -1.72 4.44 -14.46
CA TYR A 420 -0.70 3.89 -15.37
C TYR A 420 -1.32 2.85 -16.31
N ILE A 421 -1.23 3.07 -17.63
CA ILE A 421 -1.79 2.17 -18.64
C ILE A 421 -0.67 1.66 -19.56
N ASP A 422 -0.43 0.35 -19.51
CA ASP A 422 0.54 -0.36 -20.32
C ASP A 422 -0.16 -1.36 -21.25
N ALA A 423 -0.69 -0.84 -22.35
CA ALA A 423 -1.40 -1.64 -23.34
C ALA A 423 -1.27 -1.01 -24.75
N PRO A 424 -1.00 -1.81 -25.79
CA PRO A 424 -0.96 -1.31 -27.17
C PRO A 424 -2.36 -0.98 -27.69
N ASP A 425 -2.44 -0.17 -28.75
CA ASP A 425 -3.71 0.21 -29.41
C ASP A 425 -4.80 0.71 -28.43
N THR A 426 -4.37 1.45 -27.40
CA THR A 426 -5.25 1.89 -26.31
C THR A 426 -6.18 3.02 -26.75
N THR A 427 -7.47 2.88 -26.42
CA THR A 427 -8.49 3.92 -26.56
C THR A 427 -9.02 4.32 -25.19
N ILE A 428 -8.94 5.61 -24.87
CA ILE A 428 -9.37 6.17 -23.59
C ILE A 428 -10.48 7.17 -23.85
N GLU A 429 -11.55 7.06 -23.09
CA GLU A 429 -12.66 7.99 -23.09
C GLU A 429 -12.89 8.55 -21.69
N ILE A 430 -12.93 9.87 -21.57
CA ILE A 430 -13.30 10.57 -20.33
C ILE A 430 -14.72 11.10 -20.53
N ALA A 431 -15.67 10.56 -19.77
CA ALA A 431 -17.07 10.97 -19.87
C ALA A 431 -17.27 12.43 -19.45
N GLY A 432 -18.36 13.05 -19.91
CA GLY A 432 -18.61 14.49 -19.70
C GLY A 432 -18.81 14.92 -18.23
N ALA A 433 -18.97 13.97 -17.31
CA ALA A 433 -19.05 14.23 -15.87
C ALA A 433 -17.81 13.73 -15.09
N ALA A 434 -16.86 13.10 -15.77
CA ALA A 434 -15.67 12.51 -15.18
C ALA A 434 -14.52 13.52 -15.11
N SER A 435 -13.63 13.33 -14.15
CA SER A 435 -12.36 14.06 -14.09
C SER A 435 -11.23 13.13 -13.70
N VAL A 436 -10.18 13.06 -14.52
CA VAL A 436 -9.02 12.20 -14.25
C VAL A 436 -7.78 13.07 -14.00
N THR A 437 -7.14 12.84 -12.86
CA THR A 437 -5.97 13.61 -12.40
C THR A 437 -4.78 13.40 -13.32
N SER A 438 -4.43 12.15 -13.61
CA SER A 438 -3.29 11.87 -14.47
C SER A 438 -3.44 10.52 -15.14
N ILE A 439 -3.00 10.43 -16.39
CA ILE A 439 -2.82 9.16 -17.10
C ILE A 439 -1.38 9.07 -17.61
N THR A 440 -0.68 8.02 -17.23
CA THR A 440 0.63 7.66 -17.79
C THR A 440 0.47 6.56 -18.83
N LEU A 441 1.08 6.74 -19.99
CA LEU A 441 1.00 5.87 -21.16
C LEU A 441 2.39 5.41 -21.58
N THR A 442 2.52 4.10 -21.85
CA THR A 442 3.74 3.51 -22.43
C THR A 442 3.60 3.19 -23.93
N HIS A 443 2.40 3.34 -24.50
CA HIS A 443 2.11 3.03 -25.90
C HIS A 443 1.26 4.12 -26.54
N ASP A 444 1.30 4.19 -27.87
CA ASP A 444 0.43 5.09 -28.64
C ASP A 444 -1.03 4.90 -28.25
N ALA A 445 -1.73 6.02 -28.07
CA ALA A 445 -3.10 6.00 -27.59
C ALA A 445 -4.00 6.99 -28.33
N LYS A 446 -5.29 6.67 -28.34
CA LYS A 446 -6.36 7.59 -28.71
C LYS A 446 -7.11 8.02 -27.46
N ILE A 447 -7.13 9.31 -27.19
CA ILE A 447 -7.82 9.91 -26.06
C ILE A 447 -8.99 10.74 -26.57
N THR A 448 -10.15 10.53 -25.97
CA THR A 448 -11.37 11.31 -26.24
C THR A 448 -11.93 11.83 -24.92
N VAL A 449 -11.89 13.14 -24.72
CA VAL A 449 -12.51 13.82 -23.60
C VAL A 449 -13.85 14.41 -24.07
N GLN A 450 -14.95 13.92 -23.52
CA GLN A 450 -16.28 14.41 -23.85
C GLN A 450 -16.50 15.84 -23.32
N ASP A 451 -17.50 16.54 -23.85
CA ASP A 451 -17.87 17.87 -23.36
C ASP A 451 -18.23 17.83 -21.87
N GLY A 452 -17.58 18.68 -21.08
CA GLY A 452 -17.67 18.72 -19.61
C GLY A 452 -16.68 17.82 -18.86
N GLY A 453 -16.07 16.83 -19.53
CA GLY A 453 -15.05 15.97 -18.94
C GLY A 453 -13.71 16.70 -18.80
N ILE A 454 -12.90 16.31 -17.83
CA ILE A 454 -11.60 16.93 -17.56
C ILE A 454 -10.52 15.86 -17.49
N LEU A 455 -9.46 16.04 -18.26
CA LEU A 455 -8.22 15.29 -18.11
C LEU A 455 -7.10 16.27 -17.83
N TYR A 456 -6.54 16.23 -16.61
CA TYR A 456 -5.53 17.20 -16.19
C TYR A 456 -4.18 16.84 -16.81
N ASP A 457 -3.59 15.72 -16.42
CA ASP A 457 -2.25 15.36 -16.89
C ASP A 457 -2.26 14.11 -17.77
N VAL A 458 -1.46 14.14 -18.85
CA VAL A 458 -1.08 12.95 -19.61
C VAL A 458 0.43 12.87 -19.71
N TYR A 459 1.01 11.78 -19.21
CA TYR A 459 2.43 11.48 -19.34
C TYR A 459 2.63 10.43 -20.43
N ALA A 460 3.27 10.82 -21.53
CA ALA A 460 3.64 9.94 -22.62
C ALA A 460 5.10 9.50 -22.44
N GLU A 461 5.31 8.28 -21.94
CA GLU A 461 6.64 7.69 -21.76
C GLU A 461 7.16 7.09 -23.06
N ALA A 462 8.47 6.90 -23.18
CA ALA A 462 9.02 6.15 -24.32
C ALA A 462 8.49 4.70 -24.30
N PRO A 463 8.07 4.12 -25.45
CA PRO A 463 8.24 4.61 -26.82
C PRO A 463 6.99 5.29 -27.45
N VAL A 464 6.15 6.01 -26.71
CA VAL A 464 5.00 6.72 -27.30
C VAL A 464 5.46 7.68 -28.39
N GLN A 465 4.98 7.48 -29.62
CA GLN A 465 5.30 8.28 -30.81
C GLN A 465 4.06 8.97 -31.39
N GLN A 466 2.86 8.55 -31.01
CA GLN A 466 1.63 9.13 -31.50
C GLN A 466 0.55 9.24 -30.40
N LEU A 467 -0.08 10.40 -30.34
CA LEU A 467 -1.32 10.61 -29.58
C LEU A 467 -2.42 11.14 -30.50
N ILE A 468 -3.58 10.48 -30.47
CA ILE A 468 -4.79 10.99 -31.12
C ILE A 468 -5.66 11.64 -30.04
N VAL A 469 -5.75 12.96 -30.02
CA VAL A 469 -6.46 13.73 -28.99
C VAL A 469 -7.74 14.34 -29.56
N ASN A 470 -8.87 14.03 -28.93
CA ASN A 470 -10.16 14.68 -29.19
C ASN A 470 -10.69 15.21 -27.85
N GLY A 471 -11.09 16.47 -27.78
CA GLY A 471 -11.46 17.11 -26.51
C GLY A 471 -10.28 17.83 -25.84
N TYR A 472 -10.50 18.28 -24.60
CA TYR A 472 -9.56 19.14 -23.87
C TYR A 472 -8.68 18.34 -22.90
N ILE A 473 -7.36 18.57 -22.97
CA ILE A 473 -6.37 18.09 -22.01
C ILE A 473 -5.62 19.31 -21.46
N GLU A 474 -5.51 19.41 -20.13
CA GLU A 474 -4.82 20.54 -19.50
C GLU A 474 -3.31 20.48 -19.80
N THR A 475 -2.68 19.34 -19.55
CA THR A 475 -1.23 19.17 -19.68
C THR A 475 -0.89 17.82 -20.32
N VAL A 476 0.02 17.86 -21.30
CA VAL A 476 0.69 16.67 -21.84
C VAL A 476 2.19 16.82 -21.60
N THR A 477 2.79 15.83 -20.95
CA THR A 477 4.24 15.74 -20.74
C THR A 477 4.80 14.56 -21.53
N VAL A 478 5.83 14.82 -22.33
CA VAL A 478 6.43 13.85 -23.24
C VAL A 478 7.84 13.50 -22.79
N ASP A 479 8.09 12.26 -22.40
CA ASP A 479 9.41 11.78 -21.94
C ASP A 479 10.16 10.99 -23.02
N THR A 480 9.67 10.98 -24.26
CA THR A 480 10.40 10.42 -25.40
C THR A 480 11.31 11.48 -26.04
N GLU A 481 12.55 11.11 -26.37
CA GLU A 481 13.45 11.94 -27.20
C GLU A 481 13.11 11.83 -28.69
N GLU A 482 12.29 10.85 -29.08
CA GLU A 482 11.87 10.64 -30.46
C GLU A 482 10.80 11.65 -30.89
N ALA A 483 10.44 11.62 -32.18
CA ALA A 483 9.43 12.51 -32.70
C ALA A 483 8.03 12.08 -32.25
N LEU A 484 7.23 13.02 -31.75
CA LEU A 484 5.83 12.81 -31.38
C LEU A 484 4.90 13.34 -32.47
N THR A 485 3.89 12.57 -32.85
CA THR A 485 2.82 13.00 -33.76
C THR A 485 1.50 13.16 -33.01
N LEU A 486 0.95 14.37 -33.03
CA LEU A 486 -0.36 14.72 -32.49
C LEU A 486 -1.40 14.76 -33.62
N ARG A 487 -2.49 14.02 -33.45
CA ARG A 487 -3.62 13.94 -34.40
C ARG A 487 -4.95 14.14 -33.69
N GLY A 488 -6.01 14.35 -34.45
CA GLY A 488 -7.36 14.52 -33.90
C GLY A 488 -7.81 15.97 -33.91
N THR A 489 -8.81 16.31 -33.10
CA THR A 489 -9.49 17.62 -33.15
C THR A 489 -9.56 18.31 -31.78
N GLY A 490 -8.77 17.83 -30.82
CA GLY A 490 -8.74 18.33 -29.45
C GLY A 490 -7.89 19.57 -29.23
N VAL A 491 -7.81 19.96 -27.96
CA VAL A 491 -6.98 21.06 -27.46
C VAL A 491 -6.08 20.51 -26.35
N ILE A 492 -4.80 20.79 -26.44
CA ILE A 492 -3.83 20.61 -25.36
C ILE A 492 -3.47 22.00 -24.87
N ASN A 493 -3.77 22.34 -23.62
CA ASN A 493 -3.45 23.65 -23.09
C ASN A 493 -1.94 23.82 -22.94
N GLN A 494 -1.25 22.87 -22.29
CA GLN A 494 0.19 22.90 -22.13
C GLN A 494 0.86 21.61 -22.62
N LEU A 495 1.86 21.75 -23.48
CA LEU A 495 2.72 20.65 -23.92
C LEU A 495 4.14 20.85 -23.39
N PHE A 496 4.60 19.90 -22.58
CA PHE A 496 5.96 19.81 -22.04
C PHE A 496 6.67 18.59 -22.60
N GLY A 497 8.00 18.59 -22.64
CA GLY A 497 8.75 17.34 -22.80
C GLY A 497 10.06 17.42 -23.55
N ALA A 498 10.71 16.26 -23.63
CA ALA A 498 12.02 16.05 -24.25
C ALA A 498 11.94 15.74 -25.77
N ALA A 499 10.74 15.67 -26.35
CA ALA A 499 10.56 15.32 -27.75
C ALA A 499 11.33 16.27 -28.66
N THR A 500 12.25 15.72 -29.46
CA THR A 500 13.09 16.50 -30.38
C THR A 500 12.29 17.11 -31.53
N THR A 501 11.10 16.58 -31.84
CA THR A 501 10.21 17.13 -32.86
C THR A 501 8.75 16.78 -32.53
N VAL A 502 7.85 17.75 -32.68
CA VAL A 502 6.41 17.56 -32.48
C VAL A 502 5.68 17.88 -33.79
N TYR A 503 5.11 16.86 -34.42
CA TYR A 503 4.26 17.01 -35.59
C TYR A 503 2.81 17.16 -35.15
N VAL A 504 2.10 18.12 -35.74
CA VAL A 504 0.66 18.29 -35.56
C VAL A 504 0.00 18.08 -36.92
N GLU A 505 -1.05 17.25 -36.98
CA GLU A 505 -1.80 17.06 -38.22
C GLU A 505 -2.47 18.38 -38.66
N ALA A 506 -2.51 18.67 -39.97
CA ALA A 506 -3.15 19.87 -40.50
C ALA A 506 -4.65 19.91 -40.15
N ASP A 507 -5.13 21.07 -39.67
CA ASP A 507 -6.48 21.24 -39.08
C ASP A 507 -6.75 20.29 -37.91
N GLY A 508 -5.68 19.83 -37.23
CA GLY A 508 -5.70 18.83 -36.18
C GLY A 508 -5.76 19.41 -34.76
N VAL A 509 -4.99 18.82 -33.85
CA VAL A 509 -4.95 19.22 -32.43
C VAL A 509 -4.44 20.66 -32.30
N THR A 510 -5.10 21.47 -31.49
CA THR A 510 -4.58 22.78 -31.10
C THR A 510 -3.71 22.64 -29.86
N VAL A 511 -2.49 23.16 -29.90
CA VAL A 511 -1.61 23.27 -28.71
C VAL A 511 -1.49 24.74 -28.36
N GLU A 512 -1.97 25.14 -27.17
CA GLU A 512 -1.99 26.57 -26.78
C GLU A 512 -0.60 27.06 -26.38
N ASP A 513 0.04 26.37 -25.43
CA ASP A 513 1.38 26.66 -24.95
C ASP A 513 2.33 25.46 -25.15
N VAL A 514 3.47 25.71 -25.78
CA VAL A 514 4.59 24.76 -25.87
C VAL A 514 5.70 25.21 -24.94
N ILE A 515 5.99 24.42 -23.91
CA ILE A 515 6.97 24.73 -22.88
C ILE A 515 8.19 23.83 -23.06
N LEU A 516 9.30 24.44 -23.47
CA LEU A 516 10.54 23.73 -23.76
C LEU A 516 11.49 23.75 -22.58
N THR A 517 12.12 22.61 -22.31
CA THR A 517 13.24 22.50 -21.37
C THR A 517 14.53 22.98 -22.05
N SER A 518 15.54 23.37 -21.27
CA SER A 518 16.77 24.01 -21.78
C SER A 518 17.63 23.13 -22.69
N ASP A 519 17.36 21.84 -22.69
CA ASP A 519 18.00 20.76 -23.44
C ASP A 519 17.33 20.47 -24.79
N VAL A 520 16.15 21.03 -25.06
CA VAL A 520 15.50 20.89 -26.37
C VAL A 520 16.21 21.76 -27.41
N GLU A 521 16.98 21.13 -28.31
CA GLU A 521 17.80 21.84 -29.30
C GLU A 521 16.99 22.53 -30.42
N ALA A 522 15.83 21.95 -30.80
CA ALA A 522 14.93 22.51 -31.79
C ALA A 522 13.52 21.95 -31.61
N VAL A 523 12.50 22.77 -31.86
CA VAL A 523 11.11 22.30 -32.05
C VAL A 523 10.62 22.79 -33.40
N THR A 524 10.19 21.85 -34.24
CA THR A 524 9.58 22.14 -35.53
C THR A 524 8.10 21.83 -35.43
N VAL A 525 7.26 22.87 -35.38
CA VAL A 525 5.80 22.77 -35.53
C VAL A 525 5.49 23.04 -37.01
N GLN A 526 4.87 22.09 -37.71
CA GLN A 526 4.46 22.23 -39.12
C GLN A 526 2.96 22.36 -39.24
#